data_AF-A0A7K5P442-F1
#
_entry.id   AF-A0A7K5P442-F1
#
_cell.length_a   1.000
_cell.length_b   1.000
_cell.length_c   1.000
_cell.angle_alpha   90.00
_cell.angle_beta   90.00
_cell.angle_gamma   90.00
#
_symmetry.space_group_name_H-M   'P 1'
#
loop_
_entity.id
_entity.type
_entity.pdbx_description
1 polymer ?
#
loop_
_entity_poly.entity_id
_entity_poly.type
_entity_poly.pdbx_seq_one_letter_code
_entity_poly.pdbx_strand_id
1 'polypeptide(L)'
;GYHADRWKKMLIPYSSSTKAYFDTSDKEPFCMYNYLLDITTWNKSIRRGFIQVKIIDYAGNTVESQMNSEASTFQQYKRVKILTGFPQDIEKIAKISLTFSTKTLIGPKQKLRILQMKLKSLNNPKR
;
A
#
# COMPACT_ATOMS: atom_id res chain seq x y z
N GLY A 1 1.46 -9.36 19.85
CA GLY A 1 0.59 -8.41 20.57
C GLY A 1 -0.41 -9.16 21.42
N TYR A 2 -1.29 -8.44 22.14
CA TYR A 2 -2.23 -9.02 23.11
C TYR A 2 -3.09 -10.17 22.55
N HIS A 3 -3.55 -10.07 21.30
CA HIS A 3 -4.36 -11.10 20.63
C HIS A 3 -3.58 -12.16 19.84
N ALA A 4 -2.28 -12.35 20.12
CA ALA A 4 -1.48 -13.36 19.42
C ALA A 4 -1.93 -14.80 19.70
N ASP A 5 -2.59 -15.02 20.84
CA ASP A 5 -3.21 -16.29 21.24
C ASP A 5 -4.23 -16.81 20.20
N ARG A 6 -4.90 -15.91 19.46
CA ARG A 6 -5.84 -16.28 18.40
C ARG A 6 -5.19 -17.09 17.27
N TRP A 7 -3.87 -17.04 17.12
CA TRP A 7 -3.12 -17.78 16.10
C TRP A 7 -2.77 -19.21 16.54
N LYS A 8 -3.02 -19.59 17.79
CA LYS A 8 -2.59 -20.87 18.37
C LYS A 8 -2.95 -22.08 17.49
N LYS A 9 -4.20 -22.18 17.04
CA LYS A 9 -4.67 -23.29 16.19
C LYS A 9 -3.94 -23.37 14.85
N MET A 10 -3.57 -22.22 14.28
CA MET A 10 -2.85 -22.15 13.01
C MET A 10 -1.36 -22.50 13.19
N LEU A 11 -0.77 -22.22 14.36
CA LEU A 11 0.66 -22.39 14.61
C LEU A 11 1.04 -23.80 15.11
N ILE A 12 0.15 -24.49 15.82
CA ILE A 12 0.38 -25.84 16.38
C ILE A 12 0.89 -26.87 15.35
N PRO A 13 0.39 -26.92 14.10
CA PRO A 13 0.86 -27.90 13.11
C PRO A 13 2.32 -27.70 12.67
N TYR A 14 2.91 -26.53 12.91
CA TYR A 14 4.28 -26.24 12.51
C TYR A 14 5.25 -26.67 13.62
N SER A 15 6.10 -27.65 13.32
CA SER A 15 7.14 -28.16 14.24
C SER A 15 8.29 -27.18 14.47
N SER A 16 8.37 -26.11 13.67
CA SER A 16 9.38 -25.06 13.74
C SER A 16 8.80 -23.73 14.23
N SER A 17 9.65 -22.88 14.79
CA SER A 17 9.26 -21.51 15.18
C SER A 17 8.74 -20.72 13.97
N THR A 18 7.57 -20.10 14.12
CA THR A 18 6.99 -19.25 13.08
C THR A 18 7.52 -17.83 13.25
N LYS A 19 8.04 -17.24 12.17
CA LYS A 19 8.45 -15.84 12.12
C LYS A 19 7.36 -15.01 11.44
N ALA A 20 7.04 -13.87 12.03
CA ALA A 20 6.09 -12.91 11.47
C ALA A 20 6.73 -11.52 11.43
N TYR A 21 6.50 -10.79 10.34
CA TYR A 21 7.04 -9.46 10.11
C TYR A 21 5.88 -8.52 9.77
N PHE A 22 5.92 -7.32 10.31
CA PHE A 22 4.96 -6.27 10.04
C PHE A 22 5.59 -4.92 10.36
N ASP A 23 5.18 -3.90 9.61
CA ASP A 23 5.54 -2.52 9.88
C ASP A 23 4.57 -1.90 10.90
N THR A 24 5.07 -0.93 11.65
CA THR A 24 4.28 -0.11 12.59
C THR A 24 4.32 1.34 12.16
N SER A 25 3.33 2.13 12.56
CA SER A 25 3.44 3.59 12.39
C SER A 25 4.40 4.17 13.43
N ASP A 26 4.81 5.42 13.23
CA ASP A 26 5.66 6.22 14.11
C ASP A 26 4.86 6.95 15.20
N LYS A 27 3.53 6.82 15.19
CA LYS A 27 2.60 7.52 16.08
C LYS A 27 1.80 6.54 16.89
N GLU A 28 1.65 6.78 18.19
CA GLU A 28 0.75 6.02 19.06
C GLU A 28 -0.68 5.97 18.46
N PRO A 29 -1.37 4.81 18.43
CA PRO A 29 -1.03 3.51 19.04
C PRO A 29 -0.12 2.59 18.20
N PHE A 30 0.69 3.15 17.29
CA PHE A 30 1.64 2.48 16.39
C PHE A 30 0.98 1.50 15.39
N CYS A 31 -0.35 1.58 15.25
CA CYS A 31 -1.10 0.76 14.30
C CYS A 31 -0.71 1.08 12.86
N MET A 32 -0.68 0.04 12.04
CA MET A 32 -0.48 0.13 10.59
C MET A 32 -1.54 -0.71 9.88
N TYR A 33 -2.26 -0.10 8.95
CA TYR A 33 -3.28 -0.73 8.14
C TYR A 33 -2.74 -0.93 6.73
N ASN A 34 -2.53 -2.19 6.37
CA ASN A 34 -1.85 -2.56 5.15
C ASN A 34 -2.84 -2.85 4.03
N TYR A 35 -2.55 -2.27 2.87
CA TYR A 35 -3.27 -2.49 1.64
C TYR A 35 -2.31 -2.97 0.55
N LEU A 36 -2.81 -3.82 -0.34
CA LEU A 36 -2.11 -4.21 -1.56
C LEU A 36 -2.67 -3.39 -2.73
N LEU A 37 -1.81 -2.59 -3.34
CA LEU A 37 -2.12 -1.80 -4.53
C LEU A 37 -1.59 -2.52 -5.78
N ASP A 38 -2.50 -2.98 -6.62
CA ASP A 38 -2.20 -3.50 -7.95
C ASP A 38 -2.36 -2.35 -8.97
N ILE A 39 -1.30 -2.04 -9.72
CA ILE A 39 -1.32 -1.02 -10.80
C ILE A 39 -0.92 -1.67 -12.12
N THR A 40 -1.67 -1.37 -13.19
CA THR A 40 -1.28 -1.65 -14.58
C THR A 40 -1.20 -0.33 -15.33
N THR A 41 -0.10 -0.07 -16.03
CA THR A 41 0.12 1.19 -16.76
C THR A 41 0.05 1.01 -18.27
N TRP A 42 -0.15 2.11 -19.01
CA TRP A 42 -0.15 2.13 -20.48
C TRP A 42 0.87 3.14 -21.06
N ASN A 43 1.86 3.54 -20.26
CA ASN A 43 3.00 4.30 -20.76
C ASN A 43 3.80 3.47 -21.77
N LYS A 44 4.13 4.05 -22.94
CA LYS A 44 5.03 3.41 -23.92
C LYS A 44 6.45 3.19 -23.35
N SER A 45 6.97 4.19 -22.63
CA SER A 45 8.29 4.11 -22.00
C SER A 45 8.18 3.62 -20.56
N ILE A 46 9.21 2.89 -20.11
CA ILE A 46 9.36 2.46 -18.72
C ILE A 46 9.39 3.69 -17.81
N ARG A 47 8.64 3.62 -16.70
CA ARG A 47 8.70 4.63 -15.63
C ARG A 47 9.21 3.96 -14.37
N ARG A 48 10.15 4.60 -13.68
CA ARG A 48 10.62 4.16 -12.36
C ARG A 48 10.37 5.26 -11.36
N GLY A 49 9.74 4.95 -10.24
CA GLY A 49 9.41 5.94 -9.22
C GLY A 49 8.60 5.37 -8.07
N PHE A 50 8.16 6.27 -7.20
CA PHE A 50 7.42 5.99 -6.00
C PHE A 50 5.94 6.32 -6.20
N ILE A 51 5.09 5.60 -5.47
CA ILE A 51 3.65 5.85 -5.41
C ILE A 51 3.33 6.17 -3.95
N GLN A 52 2.63 7.29 -3.75
CA GLN A 52 1.94 7.59 -2.51
C GLN A 52 0.45 7.49 -2.76
N VAL A 53 -0.28 6.84 -1.85
CA VAL A 53 -1.72 6.68 -1.95
C VAL A 53 -2.39 7.60 -0.94
N LYS A 54 -3.42 8.31 -1.38
CA LYS A 54 -4.30 9.08 -0.50
C LYS A 54 -5.71 8.51 -0.58
N ILE A 55 -6.28 8.18 0.56
CA ILE A 55 -7.67 7.74 0.70
C ILE A 55 -8.48 8.88 1.30
N ILE A 56 -9.69 9.06 0.81
CA ILE A 56 -10.65 10.05 1.30
C ILE A 56 -11.98 9.33 1.56
N ASP A 57 -12.57 9.59 2.73
CA ASP A 57 -13.90 9.08 3.08
C ASP A 57 -15.03 10.01 2.60
N TYR A 58 -16.28 9.62 2.86
CA TYR A 58 -17.45 10.41 2.46
C TYR A 58 -17.64 11.70 3.29
N ALA A 59 -16.97 11.83 4.43
CA ALA A 59 -16.96 13.04 5.27
C ALA A 59 -15.82 14.00 4.89
N GLY A 60 -14.93 13.61 3.96
CA GLY A 60 -13.77 14.39 3.55
C GLY A 60 -12.52 14.17 4.40
N ASN A 61 -12.53 13.24 5.37
CA ASN A 61 -11.33 12.87 6.12
C ASN A 61 -10.35 12.17 5.18
N THR A 62 -9.06 12.44 5.36
CA THR A 62 -8.03 11.92 4.47
C THR A 62 -6.93 11.21 5.24
N VAL A 63 -6.44 10.10 4.68
CA VAL A 63 -5.24 9.42 5.16
C VAL A 63 -4.30 9.17 3.98
N GLU A 64 -3.01 9.35 4.22
CA GLU A 64 -1.96 9.10 3.25
C GLU A 64 -1.12 7.90 3.64
N SER A 65 -0.71 7.12 2.64
CA SER A 65 0.15 5.98 2.86
C SER A 65 1.56 6.44 3.21
N GLN A 66 2.25 5.65 4.02
CA GLN A 66 3.70 5.71 4.05
C GLN A 66 4.25 5.41 2.64
N MET A 67 5.29 6.13 2.26
CA MET A 67 5.93 5.93 0.96
C MET A 67 6.94 4.80 1.06
N ASN A 68 6.93 3.90 0.08
CA ASN A 68 7.90 2.80 0.06
C ASN A 68 9.34 3.32 0.01
N SER A 69 10.23 2.58 0.67
CA SER A 69 11.68 2.82 0.64
C SER A 69 12.24 2.63 -0.76
N GLU A 70 11.69 1.69 -1.53
CA GLU A 70 12.14 1.32 -2.87
C GLU A 70 11.23 1.85 -3.99
N ALA A 71 11.86 2.29 -5.08
CA ALA A 71 11.16 2.72 -6.28
C ALA A 71 10.66 1.52 -7.08
N SER A 72 9.41 1.58 -7.53
CA SER A 72 8.80 0.59 -8.42
C SER A 72 9.07 0.89 -9.89
N THR A 73 9.19 -0.17 -10.70
CA THR A 73 9.34 -0.08 -12.16
C THR A 73 8.03 -0.43 -12.84
N PHE A 74 7.49 0.49 -13.63
CA PHE A 74 6.24 0.36 -14.37
C PHE A 74 6.53 0.19 -15.86
N GLN A 75 6.15 -0.97 -16.39
CA GLN A 75 6.23 -1.30 -17.81
C GLN A 75 4.82 -1.41 -18.38
N GLN A 76 4.67 -1.09 -19.67
CA GLN A 76 3.37 -1.12 -20.35
C GLN A 76 2.68 -2.47 -20.16
N TYR A 77 1.41 -2.44 -19.74
CA TYR A 77 0.53 -3.59 -19.53
C TYR A 77 1.02 -4.64 -18.51
N LYS A 78 2.10 -4.36 -17.77
CA LYS A 78 2.54 -5.21 -16.67
C LYS A 78 1.90 -4.76 -15.36
N ARG A 79 1.38 -5.73 -14.62
CA ARG A 79 0.84 -5.52 -13.28
C ARG A 79 1.98 -5.43 -12.28
N VAL A 80 2.03 -4.35 -11.52
CA VAL A 80 2.93 -4.14 -10.39
C VAL A 80 2.10 -4.19 -9.11
N LYS A 81 2.62 -4.89 -8.10
CA LYS A 81 2.01 -4.98 -6.77
C LYS A 81 2.83 -4.18 -5.78
N ILE A 82 2.18 -3.33 -5.01
CA ILE A 82 2.82 -2.42 -4.07
C ILE A 82 2.12 -2.61 -2.72
N LEU A 83 2.87 -2.98 -1.68
CA LEU A 83 2.38 -2.93 -0.31
C LEU A 83 2.39 -1.48 0.15
N THR A 84 1.27 -1.01 0.70
CA THR A 84 1.11 0.36 1.18
C THR A 84 0.50 0.35 2.57
N GLY A 85 1.19 0.94 3.54
CA GLY A 85 0.73 1.07 4.92
C GLY A 85 0.10 2.43 5.21
N PHE A 86 -0.99 2.46 5.96
CA PHE A 86 -1.65 3.67 6.45
C PHE A 86 -1.67 3.72 7.99
N PRO A 87 -1.44 4.87 8.62
CA PRO A 87 -1.45 4.99 10.08
C PRO A 87 -2.86 4.90 10.69
N GLN A 88 -3.91 5.03 9.86
CA GLN A 88 -5.32 4.99 10.28
C GLN A 88 -6.12 4.18 9.27
N ASP A 89 -7.14 3.45 9.74
CA ASP A 89 -8.08 2.78 8.85
C ASP A 89 -9.19 3.74 8.46
N ILE A 90 -9.49 3.82 7.16
CA ILE A 90 -10.69 4.47 6.65
C ILE A 90 -11.63 3.37 6.19
N GLU A 91 -12.77 3.24 6.87
CA GLU A 91 -13.68 2.14 6.58
C GLU A 91 -14.32 2.27 5.20
N LYS A 92 -15.00 3.39 4.95
CA LYS A 92 -15.74 3.63 3.71
C LYS A 92 -14.95 4.56 2.81
N ILE A 93 -14.28 3.99 1.82
CA ILE A 93 -13.47 4.71 0.85
C ILE A 93 -14.38 5.36 -0.20
N ALA A 94 -14.41 6.70 -0.23
CA ALA A 94 -15.13 7.44 -1.26
C ALA A 94 -14.24 7.73 -2.47
N LYS A 95 -12.96 8.07 -2.24
CA LYS A 95 -12.00 8.41 -3.29
C LYS A 95 -10.60 7.93 -2.96
N ILE A 96 -9.88 7.53 -4.01
CA ILE A 96 -8.46 7.17 -3.97
C ILE A 96 -7.72 8.09 -4.92
N SER A 97 -6.63 8.69 -4.46
CA SER A 97 -5.71 9.49 -5.27
C SER A 97 -4.31 8.88 -5.23
N LEU A 98 -3.61 8.93 -6.36
CA LEU A 98 -2.25 8.42 -6.47
C LEU A 98 -1.31 9.56 -6.86
N THR A 99 -0.22 9.71 -6.11
CA THR A 99 0.87 10.61 -6.44
C THR A 99 2.06 9.79 -6.91
N PHE A 100 2.47 9.99 -8.17
CA PHE A 100 3.70 9.42 -8.71
C PHE A 100 4.84 10.42 -8.60
N SER A 101 5.99 9.99 -8.09
CA SER A 101 7.19 10.83 -7.97
C SER A 101 8.45 10.06 -8.34
N THR A 102 9.44 10.76 -8.89
CA THR A 102 10.78 10.20 -9.16
C THR A 102 11.80 10.61 -8.07
N LYS A 103 11.37 11.38 -7.05
CA LYS A 103 12.21 12.06 -6.04
C LYS A 103 13.33 12.95 -6.61
N THR A 104 13.38 13.18 -7.92
CA THR A 104 14.30 14.12 -8.57
C THR A 104 13.68 15.52 -8.60
N LEU A 105 14.34 16.50 -7.97
CA LEU A 105 13.92 17.91 -7.98
C LEU A 105 14.17 18.58 -9.33
N ILE A 106 15.18 18.10 -10.07
CA ILE A 106 15.63 18.66 -11.34
C ILE A 106 15.38 17.62 -12.44
N GLY A 107 14.62 18.00 -13.47
CA GLY A 107 14.34 17.14 -14.62
C GLY A 107 12.90 17.24 -15.13
N PRO A 108 12.60 16.62 -16.29
CA PRO A 108 11.28 16.66 -16.87
C PRO A 108 10.27 15.91 -15.99
N LYS A 109 9.14 16.56 -15.71
CA LYS A 109 8.02 15.93 -14.97
C LYS A 109 7.50 14.73 -15.74
N GLN A 110 7.77 13.53 -15.23
CA GLN A 110 7.31 12.29 -15.85
C GLN A 110 5.89 11.97 -15.38
N LYS A 111 4.96 11.79 -16.34
CA LYS A 111 3.59 11.39 -16.05
C LYS A 111 3.47 9.86 -16.08
N LEU A 112 2.91 9.28 -15.03
CA LEU A 112 2.46 7.89 -15.01
C LEU A 112 1.02 7.81 -15.53
N ARG A 113 0.80 6.95 -16.51
CA ARG A 113 -0.50 6.73 -17.16
C ARG A 113 -1.03 5.37 -16.74
N ILE A 114 -2.01 5.37 -15.85
CA ILE A 114 -2.60 4.17 -15.27
C ILE A 114 -3.75 3.70 -16.16
N LEU A 115 -3.77 2.40 -16.45
CA LEU A 115 -4.85 1.73 -17.17
C LEU A 115 -5.86 1.16 -16.17
N GLN A 116 -5.35 0.50 -15.14
CA GLN A 116 -6.16 -0.11 -14.09
C GLN A 116 -5.43 0.00 -12.76
N MET A 117 -6.20 0.23 -11.70
CA MET A 117 -5.72 0.07 -10.33
C MET A 117 -6.73 -0.70 -9.48
N LYS A 118 -6.22 -1.40 -8.46
CA LYS A 118 -7.04 -2.03 -7.42
C LYS A 118 -6.32 -1.89 -6.07
N LEU A 119 -7.03 -1.39 -5.07
CA LEU A 119 -6.55 -1.30 -3.70
C LEU A 119 -7.30 -2.33 -2.85
N LYS A 120 -6.59 -3.26 -2.21
CA LYS A 120 -7.17 -4.35 -1.42
C LYS A 120 -6.70 -4.27 0.03
N SER A 121 -7.62 -4.21 0.98
CA SER A 121 -7.28 -4.29 2.41
C SER A 121 -6.76 -5.68 2.76
N LEU A 122 -5.63 -5.74 3.47
CA LEU A 122 -5.10 -7.00 4.01
C LEU A 122 -5.64 -7.27 5.42
N ASN A 123 -5.88 -6.21 6.20
CA ASN A 123 -6.45 -6.31 7.53
C ASN A 123 -7.95 -6.67 7.49
N ASN A 124 -8.68 -6.17 6.48
CA ASN A 124 -10.13 -6.39 6.30
C ASN A 124 -10.46 -6.90 4.88
N PRO A 125 -10.13 -8.16 4.52
CA PRO A 125 -10.23 -8.63 3.13
C PRO A 125 -11.64 -8.75 2.54
N LYS A 126 -12.68 -8.70 3.38
CA LYS A 126 -14.09 -8.85 2.98
C LYS A 126 -14.80 -7.52 2.68
N ARG A 127 -14.07 -6.39 2.75
CA ARG A 127 -14.59 -5.07 2.41
C ARG A 127 -14.75 -4.89 0.91
#